data_AF-A0A1R3JBC8-F1
#
_entry.id   AF-A0A1R3JBC8-F1
#
_cell.length_a   1.000
_cell.length_b   1.000
_cell.length_c   1.000
_cell.angle_alpha   90.00
_cell.angle_beta   90.00
_cell.angle_gamma   90.00
#
_symmetry.space_group_name_H-M   'P 1'
#
loop_
_entity.id
_entity.type
_entity.pdbx_description
1 polymer ?
#
loop_
_entity_poly.entity_id
_entity_poly.type
_entity_poly.pdbx_seq_one_letter_code
_entity_poly.pdbx_strand_id
1 'polypeptide(L)'
;MAVACSTDPLKRISNNGVNKDARTLNYLIKETLEGRDIQLLDLTHLSEFRADAHPAIWLGKKDAVSVWGQDCLHWCLPGVPDTWVDILVQLIYNRLETG
;
A
#
# COMPACT_ATOMS: atom_id res chain seq x y z
N MET A 1 1.08 -3.46 -4.30
CA MET A 1 0.71 -3.39 -2.88
C MET A 1 -0.73 -2.92 -2.78
N ALA A 2 -1.64 -3.85 -2.54
CA ALA A 2 -3.06 -3.54 -2.34
C ALA A 2 -3.29 -3.47 -0.83
N VAL A 3 -3.73 -2.31 -0.34
CA VAL A 3 -4.14 -2.12 1.05
C VAL A 3 -5.63 -1.88 1.04
N ALA A 4 -6.37 -2.60 1.85
CA ALA A 4 -7.82 -2.44 1.97
C ALA A 4 -8.18 -1.18 2.79
N CYS A 5 -9.23 -0.49 2.34
CA CYS A 5 -9.74 0.80 2.83
C CYS A 5 -10.58 0.72 4.12
N SER A 6 -10.33 -0.22 5.03
CA SER A 6 -11.19 -0.36 6.22
C SER A 6 -11.20 0.92 7.06
N THR A 7 -12.38 1.36 7.51
CA THR A 7 -12.51 2.51 8.41
C THR A 7 -12.21 2.17 9.87
N ASP A 8 -12.14 0.87 10.21
CA ASP A 8 -11.80 0.38 11.54
C ASP A 8 -10.27 0.32 11.70
N PRO A 9 -9.67 1.20 12.53
CA PRO A 9 -8.23 1.23 12.73
C PRO A 9 -7.65 -0.11 13.17
N LEU A 10 -8.35 -0.85 14.04
CA LEU A 10 -7.88 -2.11 14.60
C LEU A 10 -7.82 -3.20 13.54
N LYS A 11 -8.76 -3.22 12.59
CA LYS A 11 -8.77 -4.20 11.50
C LYS A 11 -7.73 -3.93 10.42
N ARG A 12 -7.24 -2.70 10.28
CA ARG A 12 -6.27 -2.36 9.22
C ARG A 12 -4.89 -2.85 9.54
N ILE A 13 -4.43 -2.65 10.78
CA ILE A 13 -3.09 -3.00 11.25
C ILE A 13 -3.02 -4.37 11.93
N SER A 14 -4.16 -4.97 12.27
CA SER A 14 -4.17 -6.33 12.83
C SER A 14 -3.67 -7.34 11.82
N ASN A 15 -2.78 -8.25 12.24
CA ASN A 15 -2.24 -9.34 11.41
C ASN A 15 -3.34 -10.19 10.75
N ASN A 16 -4.44 -10.44 11.46
CA ASN A 16 -5.62 -11.18 10.97
C ASN A 16 -6.69 -10.26 10.36
N GLY A 17 -6.33 -9.01 10.10
CA GLY A 17 -7.19 -7.96 9.58
C GLY A 17 -7.37 -7.99 8.07
N VAL A 18 -7.81 -6.87 7.51
CA VAL A 18 -8.20 -6.76 6.09
C VAL A 18 -7.03 -6.89 5.11
N ASN A 19 -5.79 -6.74 5.59
CA ASN A 19 -4.57 -6.81 4.78
C ASN A 19 -3.79 -8.13 4.95
N LYS A 20 -4.37 -9.15 5.61
CA LYS A 20 -3.67 -10.41 5.95
C LYS A 20 -3.01 -11.07 4.72
N ASP A 21 -3.71 -11.11 3.59
CA ASP A 21 -3.23 -11.81 2.39
C ASP A 21 -2.08 -11.04 1.73
N ALA A 22 -2.16 -9.71 1.74
CA ALA A 22 -1.07 -8.84 1.30
C ALA A 22 0.18 -9.02 2.17
N ARG A 23 0.03 -9.14 3.49
CA ARG A 23 1.16 -9.41 4.41
C ARG A 23 1.78 -10.77 4.16
N THR A 24 0.97 -11.81 3.97
CA THR A 24 1.46 -13.16 3.63
C THR A 24 2.27 -13.14 2.34
N LEU A 25 1.77 -12.47 1.29
CA LEU A 25 2.51 -12.33 0.03
C LEU A 25 3.80 -11.53 0.21
N ASN A 26 3.77 -10.42 0.96
CA ASN A 26 4.95 -9.60 1.21
C ASN A 26 6.03 -10.36 1.99
N TYR A 27 5.63 -11.23 2.93
CA TYR A 27 6.54 -12.14 3.63
C TYR A 27 7.24 -13.10 2.65
N LEU A 28 6.47 -13.75 1.76
CA LEU A 28 7.02 -14.65 0.75
C LEU A 28 7.95 -13.93 -0.25
N ILE A 29 7.60 -12.70 -0.64
CA ILE A 29 8.46 -11.85 -1.48
C ILE A 29 9.77 -11.57 -0.76
N LYS A 30 9.72 -11.17 0.52
CA LYS A 30 10.91 -10.91 1.32
C LYS A 30 11.82 -12.13 1.39
N GLU A 31 11.27 -13.30 1.75
CA GLU A 31 12.03 -14.57 1.77
C GLU A 31 12.66 -14.88 0.40
N THR A 32 11.91 -14.68 -0.68
CA THR A 32 12.40 -14.95 -2.04
C THR A 32 13.57 -14.05 -2.44
N LEU A 33 13.64 -12.83 -1.89
CA LEU A 33 14.70 -11.86 -2.16
C LEU A 33 15.92 -12.03 -1.26
N GLU A 34 15.86 -12.84 -0.21
CA GLU A 34 17.01 -13.09 0.67
C GLU A 34 18.20 -13.64 -0.12
N GLY A 35 19.37 -13.05 0.09
CA GLY A 35 20.61 -13.42 -0.62
C GLY A 35 20.69 -12.93 -2.07
N ARG A 36 19.72 -12.14 -2.56
CA ARG A 36 19.78 -11.51 -3.89
C ARG A 36 20.19 -10.04 -3.79
N ASP A 37 20.81 -9.53 -4.84
CA ASP A 37 21.14 -8.10 -4.97
C ASP A 37 19.91 -7.28 -5.43
N ILE A 38 18.84 -7.37 -4.64
CA ILE A 38 17.59 -6.63 -4.86
C ILE A 38 17.17 -6.04 -3.51
N GLN A 39 17.14 -4.71 -3.42
CA GLN A 39 16.65 -4.02 -2.22
C GLN A 39 15.13 -3.92 -2.25
N LEU A 40 14.47 -4.53 -1.26
CA LEU A 40 13.03 -4.41 -1.08
C LEU A 40 12.68 -3.03 -0.50
N LEU A 41 11.76 -2.32 -1.17
CA LEU A 41 11.13 -1.12 -0.65
C LEU A 41 9.79 -1.50 0.03
N ASP A 42 9.84 -1.79 1.34
CA ASP A 42 8.65 -2.15 2.10
C ASP A 42 7.89 -0.90 2.57
N LEU A 43 6.81 -0.57 1.85
CA LEU A 43 5.91 0.54 2.20
C LEU A 43 4.57 0.03 2.75
N THR A 44 4.46 -1.27 3.07
CA THR A 44 3.21 -1.92 3.45
C THR A 44 2.63 -1.26 4.70
N HIS A 45 3.42 -1.24 5.77
CA HIS A 45 2.96 -0.78 7.08
C HIS A 45 2.57 0.69 7.05
N LEU A 46 3.37 1.55 6.39
CA LEU A 46 3.04 2.96 6.18
C LEU A 46 1.70 3.11 5.45
N SER A 47 1.49 2.34 4.39
CA SER A 47 0.30 2.44 3.55
C SER A 47 -0.96 1.93 4.27
N GLU A 48 -0.83 0.96 5.19
CA GLU A 48 -1.94 0.48 6.04
C GLU A 48 -2.56 1.58 6.91
N PHE A 49 -1.79 2.64 7.23
CA PHE A 49 -2.29 3.83 7.93
C PHE A 49 -3.07 4.81 7.05
N ARG A 50 -3.21 4.56 5.74
CA ARG A 50 -3.85 5.51 4.81
C ARG A 50 -5.15 5.07 4.12
N ALA A 51 -6.04 4.35 4.79
CA ALA A 51 -7.36 3.96 4.26
C ALA A 51 -8.23 5.16 3.80
N ASP A 52 -7.94 6.37 4.28
CA ASP A 52 -8.56 7.62 3.85
C ASP A 52 -8.20 8.02 2.41
N ALA A 53 -7.09 7.52 1.88
CA ALA A 53 -6.54 7.94 0.59
C ALA A 53 -7.06 7.12 -0.60
N HIS A 54 -8.07 6.27 -0.40
CA HIS A 54 -8.71 5.52 -1.48
C HIS A 54 -9.84 6.32 -2.15
N PRO A 55 -10.09 6.13 -3.46
CA PRO A 55 -11.19 6.77 -4.17
C PRO A 55 -12.59 6.41 -3.64
N ALA A 56 -12.74 5.21 -3.05
CA ALA A 56 -13.99 4.70 -2.51
C ALA A 56 -15.18 4.81 -3.49
N ILE A 57 -16.03 5.82 -3.34
CA ILE A 57 -17.26 6.05 -4.14
C ILE A 57 -17.04 7.06 -5.27
N TRP A 58 -15.95 7.84 -5.22
CA TRP A 58 -15.79 9.05 -6.03
C TRP A 58 -15.56 8.79 -7.54
N LEU A 59 -15.33 7.54 -7.96
CA LEU A 59 -15.12 7.14 -9.36
C LEU A 59 -16.39 6.66 -10.08
N GLY A 60 -17.58 6.72 -9.46
CA GLY A 60 -18.83 6.30 -10.11
C GLY A 60 -20.10 6.88 -9.48
N LYS A 61 -21.23 6.79 -10.21
CA LYS A 61 -22.56 7.09 -9.66
C LYS A 61 -22.79 6.23 -8.41
N LYS A 62 -23.52 6.73 -7.40
CA LYS A 62 -23.80 6.00 -6.14
C LYS A 62 -24.29 4.56 -6.38
N ASP A 63 -25.01 4.34 -7.47
CA ASP A 63 -25.55 3.04 -7.89
C ASP A 63 -24.45 2.02 -8.28
N ALA A 64 -23.28 2.49 -8.72
CA ALA A 64 -22.15 1.64 -9.08
C ALA A 64 -21.53 0.96 -7.85
N VAL A 65 -21.51 1.63 -6.68
CA VAL A 65 -20.96 1.04 -5.45
C VAL A 65 -21.83 -0.11 -4.94
N SER A 66 -23.15 -0.01 -5.08
CA SER A 66 -24.06 -1.11 -4.74
C SER A 66 -23.90 -2.34 -5.63
N VAL A 67 -23.37 -2.18 -6.85
CA VAL A 67 -23.19 -3.28 -7.81
C VAL A 67 -21.77 -3.83 -7.80
N TRP A 68 -20.77 -2.96 -7.70
CA TRP A 68 -19.35 -3.29 -7.91
C TRP A 68 -18.49 -3.15 -6.64
N GLY A 69 -19.04 -2.64 -5.55
CA GLY A 69 -18.30 -2.32 -4.33
C GLY A 69 -17.54 -1.00 -4.41
N GLN A 70 -16.83 -0.66 -3.33
CA GLN A 70 -15.96 0.52 -3.27
C GLN A 70 -14.58 0.20 -3.85
N ASP A 71 -13.97 1.15 -4.57
CA ASP A 71 -12.58 1.01 -4.99
C ASP A 71 -11.65 1.24 -3.79
N CYS A 72 -11.06 0.14 -3.34
CA CYS A 72 -10.14 0.09 -2.20
C CYS A 72 -8.80 -0.53 -2.59
N LEU A 73 -8.49 -0.59 -3.89
CA LEU A 73 -7.22 -1.09 -4.40
C LEU A 73 -6.37 0.06 -4.94
N HIS A 74 -7.01 1.08 -5.50
CA HIS A 74 -6.33 2.26 -6.03
C HIS A 74 -6.22 3.37 -4.99
N TRP A 75 -5.37 4.34 -5.30
CA TRP A 75 -5.12 5.51 -4.47
C TRP A 75 -5.54 6.77 -5.23
N CYS A 76 -6.12 7.74 -4.52
CA CYS A 76 -6.30 9.08 -5.05
C CYS A 76 -4.95 9.75 -5.32
N LEU A 77 -4.94 10.64 -6.32
CA LEU A 77 -3.83 11.55 -6.59
C LEU A 77 -4.30 13.01 -6.50
N PRO A 78 -3.53 13.91 -5.86
CA PRO A 78 -2.30 13.62 -5.09
C PRO A 78 -2.58 12.76 -3.84
N GLY A 79 -1.62 11.94 -3.41
CA GLY A 79 -1.84 10.98 -2.31
C GLY A 79 -0.67 10.06 -1.97
N VAL A 80 -1.01 8.87 -1.48
CA VAL A 80 -0.03 7.87 -0.97
C VAL A 80 1.07 7.50 -1.98
N PRO A 81 0.79 7.34 -3.28
CA PRO A 81 1.83 7.08 -4.27
C PRO A 81 2.89 8.17 -4.36
N ASP A 82 2.55 9.44 -4.09
CA ASP A 82 3.52 10.53 -4.12
C ASP A 82 4.55 10.35 -2.99
N THR A 83 4.09 9.97 -1.79
CA THR A 83 4.98 9.63 -0.66
C THR A 83 5.89 8.44 -0.98
N TRP A 84 5.40 7.45 -1.73
CA TRP A 84 6.23 6.32 -2.17
C TRP A 84 7.36 6.76 -3.09
N VAL A 85 7.04 7.67 -4.03
CA VAL A 85 8.03 8.26 -4.95
C VAL A 85 9.06 9.06 -4.17
N ASP A 86 8.64 9.89 -3.21
CA ASP A 86 9.56 10.66 -2.36
C ASP A 86 10.54 9.75 -1.61
N ILE A 87 10.05 8.69 -0.95
CA ILE A 87 10.90 7.73 -0.23
C ILE A 87 11.87 7.03 -1.18
N LEU A 88 11.39 6.58 -2.35
CA LEU A 88 12.23 5.92 -3.36
C LEU A 88 13.35 6.85 -3.83
N VAL A 89 13.01 8.10 -4.14
CA VAL A 89 13.97 9.11 -4.60
C VAL A 89 15.03 9.37 -3.53
N GLN A 90 14.65 9.50 -2.26
CA GLN A 90 15.62 9.65 -1.15
C GLN A 90 16.56 8.44 -1.02
N LEU A 91 16.05 7.22 -1.19
CA LEU A 91 16.88 6.01 -1.15
C LEU A 91 17.88 5.96 -2.32
N ILE A 92 17.47 6.39 -3.51
CA ILE A 92 18.35 6.48 -4.68
C ILE A 92 19.45 7.52 -4.42
N TYR A 93 19.10 8.72 -3.96
CA TYR A 93 20.08 9.76 -3.66
C TYR A 93 21.09 9.31 -2.60
N ASN A 94 20.63 8.76 -1.47
CA ASN A 94 21.51 8.27 -0.42
C ASN A 94 22.49 7.20 -0.93
N ARG A 95 22.04 6.30 -1.82
CA ARG A 95 22.90 5.28 -2.43
C ARG A 95 23.97 5.88 -3.35
N LEU A 96 23.63 6.93 -4.11
CA LEU A 96 24.58 7.63 -4.98
C LEU A 96 25.60 8.46 -4.21
N GLU A 97 25.25 8.97 -3.02
CA GLU A 97 26.17 9.75 -2.18
C GLU A 97 27.10 8.87 -1.32
N THR A 98 26.67 7.66 -0.98
CA THR A 98 27.42 6.71 -0.14
C THR A 98 28.23 5.67 -0.93
N GLY A 99 28.12 5.65 -2.25
CA GLY A 99 28.88 4.80 -3.17
C GLY A 99 30.09 5.51 -3.77
#